data_AF-A0A531MUA1-F1
#
_entry.id   AF-A0A531MUA1-F1
#
_cell.length_a   1.000
_cell.length_b   1.000
_cell.length_c   1.000
_cell.angle_alpha   90.00
_cell.angle_beta   90.00
_cell.angle_gamma   90.00
#
_symmetry.space_group_name_H-M   'P 1'
#
loop_
_entity.id
_entity.type
_entity.pdbx_description
1 polymer ?
#
loop_
_entity_poly.entity_id
_entity_poly.type
_entity_poly.pdbx_seq_one_letter_code
_entity_poly.pdbx_strand_id
1 'polypeptide(L)' 'VGVTPGDGFAGEVQSRHTQRLETFDAARIYDCSGIVRDISTSSNSVVRSLVDRGLARPDPLRIGLDVSADC' A
#
# COMPACT_ATOMS: atom_id res chain seq x y z
N VAL A 1 6.67 7.92 -3.47
CA VAL A 1 8.14 7.92 -3.69
C VAL A 1 8.38 7.92 -5.19
N GLY A 2 9.06 8.93 -5.73
CA GLY A 2 9.44 8.97 -7.14
C GLY A 2 10.64 8.06 -7.36
N VAL A 3 10.39 6.77 -7.51
CA VAL A 3 11.44 5.79 -7.80
C VAL A 3 11.67 5.82 -9.31
N THR A 4 12.90 6.17 -9.73
CA THR A 4 13.29 6.15 -11.15
C THR A 4 13.69 4.72 -11.53
N PRO A 5 13.28 4.18 -12.69
CA PRO A 5 13.63 2.82 -13.08
C PRO A 5 15.14 2.61 -13.28
N GLY A 6 15.69 1.46 -12.86
CA GLY A 6 17.09 1.06 -13.03
C GLY A 6 17.32 -0.45 -12.86
N ASP A 7 18.57 -0.92 -13.04
CA ASP A 7 18.97 -2.36 -13.00
C ASP A 7 18.72 -3.03 -11.62
N GLY A 8 18.57 -2.22 -10.57
CA GLY A 8 18.26 -2.57 -9.20
C GLY A 8 18.21 -1.31 -8.32
N PHE A 9 17.85 -1.46 -7.04
CA PHE A 9 17.85 -0.37 -6.07
C PHE A 9 18.81 -0.69 -4.94
N ALA A 10 19.89 0.08 -4.84
CA ALA A 10 20.59 0.13 -3.56
C ALA A 10 19.69 0.90 -2.59
N GLY A 11 19.16 0.20 -1.59
CA GLY A 11 18.37 0.78 -0.51
C GLY A 11 19.21 0.83 0.74
N GLU A 12 19.27 1.99 1.38
CA GLU A 12 19.76 2.07 2.75
C GLU A 12 18.58 1.95 3.69
N VAL A 13 18.63 0.96 4.56
CA VAL A 13 17.67 0.81 5.65
C VAL A 13 18.42 0.91 6.96
N GLN A 14 17.97 1.81 7.80
CA GLN A 14 18.43 1.86 9.17
C GLN A 14 17.56 0.95 10.01
N SER A 15 18.11 -0.18 10.45
CA SER A 15 17.44 -1.02 11.44
C SER A 15 17.22 -0.23 12.73
N ARG A 16 16.05 -0.41 13.34
CA ARG A 16 15.64 0.36 14.50
C ARG A 16 16.57 0.13 15.70
N HIS A 17 16.81 1.17 16.51
CA HIS A 17 17.73 1.19 17.67
C HIS A 17 19.21 1.03 17.36
N THR A 18 19.53 1.16 16.09
CA THR A 18 20.91 1.19 15.65
C THR A 18 21.14 2.53 14.96
N GLN A 19 22.38 3.04 15.03
CA GLN A 19 22.83 4.12 14.14
C GLN A 19 23.48 3.54 12.87
N ARG A 20 23.22 2.26 12.61
CA ARG A 20 23.85 1.53 11.53
C ARG A 20 22.90 1.53 10.35
N LEU A 21 23.34 2.15 9.27
CA LEU A 21 22.74 1.96 7.96
C LEU A 21 23.16 0.60 7.42
N GLU A 22 22.17 -0.14 6.95
CA GLU A 22 22.34 -1.39 6.24
C GLU A 22 21.95 -1.13 4.80
N THR A 23 22.94 -1.15 3.93
CA THR A 23 22.71 -1.10 2.49
C THR A 23 22.37 -2.51 2.04
N PHE A 24 21.23 -2.66 1.38
CA PHE A 24 20.95 -3.87 0.64
C PHE A 24 20.49 -3.52 -0.76
N ASP A 25 20.91 -4.36 -1.68
CA ASP A 25 20.45 -4.28 -3.05
C ASP A 25 19.08 -4.95 -3.12
N ALA A 26 18.05 -4.12 -3.23
CA ALA A 26 16.70 -4.55 -3.50
C ALA A 26 16.53 -4.66 -5.01
N ALA A 27 16.22 -5.87 -5.46
CA ALA A 27 15.85 -6.05 -6.84
C ALA A 27 14.60 -5.22 -7.21
N ARG A 28 13.62 -4.97 -6.30
CA ARG A 28 12.37 -4.22 -6.57
C ARG A 28 11.83 -3.52 -5.31
N ILE A 29 11.08 -2.43 -5.53
CA ILE A 29 10.26 -1.77 -4.50
C ILE A 29 8.80 -1.95 -4.88
N TYR A 30 8.06 -2.74 -4.11
CA TYR A 30 6.61 -2.79 -4.20
C TYR A 30 6.02 -1.79 -3.23
N ASP A 31 5.19 -0.90 -3.75
CA ASP A 31 4.26 -0.17 -2.93
C ASP A 31 3.13 -1.13 -2.56
N CYS A 32 3.41 -2.02 -1.62
CA CYS A 32 2.41 -2.82 -0.92
C CYS A 32 1.65 -1.97 0.11
N SER A 33 1.46 -0.69 -0.21
CA SER A 33 0.09 -0.21 -0.19
C SER A 33 -0.82 -1.21 -0.97
N GLY A 34 -1.00 -1.27 -2.31
CA GLY A 34 -1.96 -2.24 -2.96
C GLY A 34 -2.47 -1.97 -4.42
N ILE A 35 -3.19 -2.96 -5.06
CA ILE A 35 -3.66 -3.02 -6.49
C ILE A 35 -4.65 -1.91 -6.83
N VAL A 36 -5.60 -1.78 -5.94
CA VAL A 36 -6.23 -0.51 -5.80
C VAL A 36 -5.28 0.21 -4.86
N ARG A 37 -4.55 1.19 -5.40
CA ARG A 37 -4.00 2.27 -4.56
C ARG A 37 -5.13 2.99 -3.83
N ASP A 38 -6.36 2.79 -4.33
CA ASP A 38 -7.60 3.23 -3.75
C ASP A 38 -8.80 2.29 -4.00
N ILE A 39 -9.17 1.45 -3.03
CA ILE A 39 -10.25 0.46 -3.17
C ILE A 39 -11.63 1.04 -3.50
N SER A 40 -11.87 2.35 -3.33
CA SER A 40 -13.10 2.98 -3.85
C SER A 40 -13.14 3.07 -5.38
N THR A 41 -11.97 3.02 -6.03
CA THR A 41 -11.84 2.94 -7.50
C THR A 41 -11.85 1.51 -8.02
N SER A 42 -12.03 0.52 -7.14
CA SER A 42 -12.06 -0.89 -7.49
C SER A 42 -13.04 -1.15 -8.64
N SER A 43 -12.63 -2.00 -9.59
CA SER A 43 -13.46 -2.46 -10.70
C SER A 43 -14.48 -3.54 -10.27
N ASN A 44 -14.37 -4.03 -9.03
CA ASN A 44 -15.34 -4.96 -8.48
C ASN A 44 -16.66 -4.21 -8.20
N SER A 45 -17.68 -4.53 -8.97
CA SER A 45 -18.99 -3.90 -8.91
C SER A 45 -19.68 -4.06 -7.55
N VAL A 46 -19.41 -5.14 -6.84
CA VAL A 46 -19.94 -5.37 -5.48
C VAL A 46 -19.25 -4.44 -4.49
N VAL A 47 -17.91 -4.41 -4.48
CA VAL A 47 -17.13 -3.52 -3.61
C VAL A 47 -17.49 -2.05 -3.86
N ARG A 48 -17.56 -1.66 -5.14
CA ARG A 48 -17.96 -0.31 -5.54
C ARG A 48 -19.37 0.04 -5.08
N SER A 49 -20.35 -0.83 -5.32
CA SER A 49 -21.73 -0.62 -4.88
C SER A 49 -21.86 -0.48 -3.35
N LEU A 50 -21.11 -1.27 -2.59
CA LEU A 50 -21.09 -1.17 -1.13
C LEU A 50 -20.49 0.16 -0.65
N VAL A 51 -19.39 0.61 -1.28
CA VAL A 51 -18.78 1.92 -0.98
C VAL A 51 -19.69 3.09 -1.38
N ASP A 52 -20.25 3.06 -2.59
CA ASP A 52 -21.12 4.13 -3.13
C ASP A 52 -22.38 4.35 -2.29
N ARG A 53 -22.90 3.28 -1.66
CA ARG A 53 -24.09 3.31 -0.81
C ARG A 53 -23.79 3.61 0.67
N GLY A 54 -22.51 3.77 1.02
CA GLY A 54 -22.07 4.00 2.40
C GLY A 54 -22.19 2.77 3.31
N LEU A 55 -22.22 1.56 2.74
CA LEU A 55 -22.32 0.28 3.47
C LEU A 55 -20.96 -0.40 3.70
N ALA A 56 -19.89 0.10 3.06
CA ALA A 56 -18.52 -0.30 3.31
C ALA A 56 -17.60 0.91 3.14
N ARG A 57 -16.45 0.91 3.82
CA ARG A 57 -15.46 1.99 3.77
C ARG A 57 -14.08 1.44 3.36
N PRO A 58 -13.34 2.08 2.43
CA PRO A 58 -11.92 1.79 2.19
C PRO A 58 -11.08 1.85 3.46
N ASP A 59 -10.05 1.00 3.56
CA ASP A 59 -9.05 1.14 4.61
C ASP A 59 -8.18 2.41 4.39
N PRO A 60 -7.42 2.84 5.40
CA PRO A 60 -6.64 4.08 5.31
C PRO A 60 -5.51 4.10 4.27
N LEU A 61 -4.91 2.94 3.91
CA LEU A 61 -3.95 2.85 2.80
C LEU A 61 -4.67 2.75 1.45
N ARG A 62 -5.99 2.58 1.53
CA ARG A 62 -6.98 2.41 0.46
C ARG A 62 -6.70 1.17 -0.37
N ILE A 63 -6.23 0.13 0.29
CA ILE A 63 -5.70 -1.09 -0.35
C ILE A 63 -6.62 -2.29 -0.13
N GLY A 64 -7.37 -2.23 0.97
CA GLY A 64 -8.41 -3.14 1.41
C GLY A 64 -9.61 -2.38 1.99
N LEU A 65 -10.55 -3.11 2.59
CA LEU A 65 -11.75 -2.58 3.24
C LEU A 65 -11.56 -2.51 4.76
N ASP A 66 -12.21 -1.55 5.40
CA ASP A 66 -12.30 -1.46 6.86
C ASP A 66 -13.34 -2.45 7.39
N VAL A 67 -12.96 -3.27 8.37
CA VAL A 67 -13.72 -4.44 8.86
C VAL A 67 -14.04 -4.37 10.37
N SER A 68 -14.05 -3.17 10.97
CA SER A 68 -14.34 -2.99 12.41
C SER A 68 -15.84 -3.18 12.77
N ALA A 69 -16.14 -3.39 14.06
CA ALA A 69 -17.49 -3.74 14.54
C ALA A 69 -18.51 -2.59 14.57
N ASP A 70 -18.05 -1.33 14.47
CA ASP A 70 -18.90 -0.13 14.46
C ASP A 70 -19.16 0.39 13.02
N CYS A 71 -18.93 -0.45 12.01
CA CYS A 71 -19.21 -0.12 10.60
C CYS A 71 -20.70 0.05 10.32
#